data_AF-A0A8K0CNP8-F1
#
_entry.id   AF-A0A8K0CNP8-F1
#
_cell.length_a   1.000
_cell.length_b   1.000
_cell.length_c   1.000
_cell.angle_alpha   90.00
_cell.angle_beta   90.00
_cell.angle_gamma   90.00
#
_symmetry.space_group_name_H-M   'P 1'
#
loop_
_entity.id
_entity.type
_entity.pdbx_description
1 polymer ?
#
loop_
_entity_poly.entity_id
_entity_poly.type
_entity_poly.pdbx_seq_one_letter_code
_entity_poly.pdbx_strand_id
1 'polypeptide(L)'
;MMSVCFKEGIKISPDALTEVINGAGMDIRQILTHLSVWSAGEKVLSAETVSKEANNAKKDTPLGPWEVCRKVFSAEEHKTMSITDRGRLFYHDYSLAPLFVQDNYLKVMPHCPKNEHLKRFALAADAISMGDMIDTKIRRTNNWSLLDVEAMCASVLPGHYLEGHVNAQIDFPSWLGKNSKKNKFSRLLSELQAHMRTSISGSRSAVKLDYVTHLRNNIVRPLAKEGVAGVNQALEVMHAYNLLREDLDSILELALWPRQKDPMNMVDSKVKAAFTRAYNKDGAKLPYAIQAAPVKKTWHGCE
;
A
#
# COMPACT_ATOMS: atom_id res chain seq x y z
N MET A 1 10.49 -1.47 -33.98
CA MET A 1 9.19 -1.66 -34.68
C MET A 1 9.34 -1.78 -36.19
N MET A 2 10.00 -0.85 -36.90
CA MET A 2 10.24 -0.98 -38.36
C MET A 2 10.89 -2.32 -38.78
N SER A 3 11.85 -2.83 -38.00
CA SER A 3 12.44 -4.16 -38.26
C SER A 3 11.44 -5.31 -38.15
N VAL A 4 10.42 -5.20 -37.30
CA VAL A 4 9.36 -6.21 -37.15
C VAL A 4 8.42 -6.13 -38.36
N CYS A 5 7.99 -4.93 -38.73
CA CYS A 5 7.18 -4.71 -39.94
C CYS A 5 7.86 -5.27 -41.20
N PHE A 6 9.18 -5.07 -41.34
CA PHE A 6 9.96 -5.62 -42.44
C PHE A 6 10.00 -7.15 -42.45
N LYS A 7 10.21 -7.78 -41.29
CA LYS A 7 10.25 -9.26 -41.16
C LYS A 7 8.89 -9.91 -41.43
N GLU A 8 7.81 -9.25 -41.04
CA GLU A 8 6.43 -9.73 -41.23
C GLU A 8 5.81 -9.32 -42.59
N GLY A 9 6.55 -8.59 -43.43
CA GLY A 9 6.10 -8.15 -44.75
C GLY A 9 4.99 -7.07 -44.73
N ILE A 10 4.88 -6.32 -43.63
CA ILE A 10 3.90 -5.24 -43.45
C ILE A 10 4.47 -3.94 -44.04
N LYS A 11 3.80 -3.38 -45.05
CA LYS A 11 4.21 -2.10 -45.67
C LYS A 11 3.49 -0.95 -44.97
N ILE A 12 4.23 -0.23 -44.12
CA ILE A 12 3.76 0.96 -43.38
C ILE A 12 4.73 2.13 -43.56
N SER A 13 4.22 3.35 -43.69
CA SER A 13 5.07 4.55 -43.72
C SER A 13 5.62 4.87 -42.31
N PRO A 14 6.83 5.44 -42.20
CA PRO A 14 7.43 5.78 -40.91
C PRO A 14 6.56 6.73 -40.06
N ASP A 15 5.88 7.68 -40.69
CA ASP A 15 5.02 8.66 -40.01
C ASP A 15 3.77 7.99 -39.42
N ALA A 16 3.15 7.10 -40.18
CA ALA A 16 1.98 6.33 -39.74
C ALA A 16 2.33 5.36 -38.60
N LEU A 17 3.52 4.75 -38.64
CA LEU A 17 4.00 3.93 -37.53
C LEU A 17 4.23 4.77 -36.27
N THR A 18 4.73 6.00 -36.42
CA THR A 18 4.94 6.92 -35.30
C THR A 18 3.62 7.32 -34.63
N GLU A 19 2.60 7.60 -35.43
CA GLU A 19 1.25 7.94 -34.93
C GLU A 19 0.67 6.81 -34.07
N VAL A 20 0.96 5.56 -34.41
CA VAL A 20 0.44 4.38 -33.72
C VAL A 20 1.25 4.06 -32.47
N ILE A 21 2.56 4.27 -32.50
CA ILE A 21 3.40 4.21 -31.30
C ILE A 21 2.90 5.23 -30.26
N ASN A 22 2.57 6.45 -30.71
CA ASN A 22 2.01 7.48 -29.86
C ASN A 22 0.58 7.14 -29.41
N GLY A 23 -0.23 6.55 -30.29
CA GLY A 23 -1.60 6.12 -29.98
C GLY A 23 -1.69 4.95 -29.01
N ALA A 24 -0.69 4.08 -28.96
CA ALA A 24 -0.59 2.95 -28.03
C ALA A 24 0.17 3.29 -26.74
N GLY A 25 0.39 4.58 -26.44
CA GLY A 25 1.05 5.01 -25.21
C GLY A 25 2.48 4.52 -25.04
N MET A 26 3.19 4.24 -26.16
CA MET A 26 4.54 3.65 -26.19
C MET A 26 4.65 2.23 -25.58
N ASP A 27 3.53 1.52 -25.36
CA ASP A 27 3.54 0.13 -24.91
C ASP A 27 3.89 -0.83 -26.06
N ILE A 28 5.05 -1.49 -25.98
CA ILE A 28 5.56 -2.37 -27.03
C ILE A 28 4.60 -3.54 -27.30
N ARG A 29 3.95 -4.10 -26.27
CA ARG A 29 3.01 -5.22 -26.43
C ARG A 29 1.78 -4.76 -27.18
N GLN A 30 1.21 -3.62 -26.80
CA GLN A 30 0.03 -3.07 -27.47
C GLN A 30 0.34 -2.69 -28.93
N ILE A 31 1.51 -2.09 -29.20
CA ILE A 31 1.94 -1.80 -30.57
C ILE A 31 2.07 -3.10 -31.39
N LEU A 32 2.65 -4.15 -30.82
CA LEU A 32 2.74 -5.46 -31.49
C LEU A 32 1.35 -6.09 -31.72
N THR A 33 0.42 -5.95 -30.77
CA THR A 33 -0.95 -6.42 -30.93
C THR A 33 -1.66 -5.69 -32.06
N HIS A 34 -1.56 -4.35 -32.13
CA HIS A 34 -2.12 -3.58 -33.25
C HIS A 34 -1.49 -3.99 -34.59
N LEU A 35 -0.16 -4.12 -34.66
CA LEU A 35 0.54 -4.61 -35.85
C LEU A 35 0.10 -6.04 -36.25
N SER A 36 -0.19 -6.91 -35.29
CA SER A 36 -0.63 -8.29 -35.55
C SER A 36 -2.06 -8.34 -36.10
N VAL A 37 -2.96 -7.50 -35.58
CA VAL A 37 -4.33 -7.35 -36.09
C VAL A 37 -4.28 -6.80 -37.52
N TRP A 38 -3.37 -5.88 -37.82
CA TRP A 38 -3.20 -5.35 -39.17
C TRP A 38 -2.62 -6.36 -40.15
N SER A 39 -1.69 -7.20 -39.71
CA SER A 39 -1.15 -8.28 -40.54
C SER A 39 -2.22 -9.31 -40.92
N ALA A 40 -3.24 -9.48 -40.08
CA ALA A 40 -4.37 -10.39 -40.32
C ALA A 40 -5.42 -9.85 -41.33
N GLY A 41 -5.39 -8.55 -41.62
CA GLY A 41 -6.26 -7.88 -42.60
C GLY A 41 -5.60 -7.72 -43.98
N GLU A 42 -5.28 -6.48 -44.38
CA GLU A 42 -4.59 -6.15 -45.63
C GLU A 42 -3.12 -5.73 -45.37
N LYS A 43 -2.19 -6.23 -46.21
CA LYS A 43 -0.73 -5.98 -46.04
C LYS A 43 -0.25 -4.60 -46.52
N VAL A 44 -1.13 -3.78 -47.11
CA VAL A 44 -0.83 -2.44 -47.62
C VAL A 44 -1.80 -1.45 -47.00
N LEU A 45 -1.32 -0.60 -46.11
CA LEU A 45 -2.16 0.33 -45.36
C LEU A 45 -2.15 1.72 -46.02
N SER A 46 -3.34 2.28 -46.20
CA SER A 46 -3.52 3.70 -46.55
C SER A 46 -3.32 4.59 -45.31
N ALA A 47 -2.88 5.84 -45.49
CA ALA A 47 -2.68 6.77 -44.36
C ALA A 47 -4.00 7.06 -43.59
N GLU A 48 -5.14 7.01 -44.28
CA GLU A 48 -6.47 7.28 -43.69
C GLU A 48 -6.95 6.17 -42.75
N THR A 49 -6.66 4.90 -43.07
CA THR A 49 -6.99 3.76 -42.20
C THR A 49 -6.12 3.77 -40.95
N VAL A 50 -4.85 4.15 -41.07
CA VAL A 50 -3.94 4.26 -39.92
C VAL A 50 -4.36 5.38 -38.97
N SER A 51 -4.75 6.56 -39.47
CA SER A 51 -5.19 7.64 -38.59
C SER A 51 -6.53 7.36 -37.90
N LYS A 52 -7.47 6.69 -38.58
CA LYS A 52 -8.73 6.22 -37.95
C LYS A 52 -8.47 5.21 -36.83
N GLU A 53 -7.61 4.23 -37.06
CA GLU A 53 -7.28 3.22 -36.05
C GLU A 53 -6.37 3.76 -34.94
N ALA A 54 -5.47 4.71 -35.23
CA ALA A 54 -4.70 5.42 -34.20
C ALA A 54 -5.62 6.24 -33.29
N ASN A 55 -6.68 6.85 -33.83
CA ASN A 55 -7.69 7.54 -33.02
C ASN A 55 -8.56 6.58 -32.21
N ASN A 56 -8.89 5.40 -32.75
CA ASN A 56 -9.55 4.34 -31.96
C ASN A 56 -8.63 3.80 -30.86
N ALA A 57 -7.33 3.60 -31.16
CA ALA A 57 -6.34 3.17 -30.18
C ALA A 57 -6.13 4.21 -29.06
N LYS A 58 -6.16 5.51 -29.37
CA LYS A 58 -6.16 6.57 -28.34
C LYS A 58 -7.39 6.51 -27.44
N LYS A 59 -8.55 6.14 -27.98
CA LYS A 59 -9.81 6.01 -27.21
C LYS A 59 -9.80 4.77 -26.31
N ASP A 60 -9.18 3.68 -26.78
CA ASP A 60 -9.11 2.39 -26.08
C ASP A 60 -7.82 2.20 -25.29
N THR A 61 -6.97 3.23 -25.18
CA THR A 61 -5.80 3.18 -24.32
C THR A 61 -6.27 3.16 -22.86
N PRO A 62 -5.93 2.13 -22.08
CA PRO A 62 -6.31 2.07 -20.68
C PRO A 62 -5.70 3.27 -19.96
N LEU A 63 -6.55 4.17 -19.48
CA LEU A 63 -6.09 5.32 -18.71
C LEU A 63 -5.41 4.82 -17.44
N GLY A 64 -4.18 5.27 -17.22
CA GLY A 64 -3.45 4.93 -16.00
C GLY A 64 -4.15 5.51 -14.76
N PRO A 65 -4.04 4.87 -13.58
CA PRO A 65 -4.69 5.34 -12.36
C PRO A 65 -4.37 6.81 -11.99
N TRP A 66 -3.16 7.28 -12.31
CA TRP A 66 -2.75 8.68 -12.14
C TRP A 66 -3.50 9.63 -13.06
N GLU A 67 -3.72 9.24 -14.31
CA GLU A 67 -4.45 10.05 -15.28
C GLU A 67 -5.94 10.07 -14.95
N VAL A 68 -6.50 8.93 -14.56
CA VAL A 68 -7.87 8.83 -14.03
C VAL A 68 -8.06 9.80 -12.88
N CYS A 69 -7.19 9.75 -11.86
CA CYS A 69 -7.26 10.66 -10.72
C CYS A 69 -7.16 12.14 -11.13
N ARG A 70 -6.34 12.47 -12.13
CA ARG A 70 -6.26 13.84 -12.67
C ARG A 70 -7.56 14.26 -13.33
N LYS A 71 -8.14 13.40 -14.17
CA LYS A 71 -9.39 13.68 -14.90
C LYS A 71 -10.58 13.83 -13.96
N VAL A 72 -10.65 13.04 -12.89
CA VAL A 72 -11.71 13.12 -11.86
C VAL A 72 -11.82 14.51 -11.23
N PHE A 73 -10.72 15.26 -11.12
CA PHE A 73 -10.73 16.59 -10.49
C PHE A 73 -10.61 17.75 -11.49
N SER A 74 -10.46 17.47 -12.80
CA SER A 74 -10.18 18.48 -13.81
C SER A 74 -11.44 19.21 -14.27
N ALA A 75 -11.53 20.51 -13.97
CA ALA A 75 -12.62 21.37 -14.42
C ALA A 75 -12.68 21.53 -15.95
N GLU A 76 -11.55 21.41 -16.65
CA GLU A 76 -11.52 21.54 -18.11
C GLU A 76 -12.07 20.29 -18.80
N GLU A 77 -11.68 19.10 -18.33
CA GLU A 77 -12.15 17.81 -18.85
C GLU A 77 -13.64 17.61 -18.52
N HIS A 78 -14.08 18.06 -17.34
CA HIS A 78 -15.48 17.97 -16.94
C HIS A 78 -16.45 18.71 -17.87
N LYS A 79 -16.00 19.72 -18.63
CA LYS A 79 -16.85 20.44 -19.60
C LYS A 79 -17.26 19.56 -20.78
N THR A 80 -16.42 18.61 -21.18
CA THR A 80 -16.68 17.72 -22.31
C THR A 80 -17.26 16.38 -21.87
N MET A 81 -17.10 16.01 -20.59
CA MET A 81 -17.54 14.72 -20.04
C MET A 81 -18.96 14.77 -19.46
N SER A 82 -19.80 13.83 -19.88
CA SER A 82 -21.10 13.58 -19.24
C SER A 82 -20.94 12.93 -17.85
N ILE A 83 -22.00 12.91 -17.04
CA ILE A 83 -21.99 12.20 -15.74
C ILE A 83 -21.62 10.73 -15.91
N THR A 84 -22.13 10.09 -16.97
CA THR A 84 -21.81 8.69 -17.30
C THR A 84 -20.33 8.52 -17.63
N ASP A 85 -19.72 9.45 -18.36
CA ASP A 85 -18.29 9.39 -18.68
C ASP A 85 -17.42 9.60 -17.43
N ARG A 86 -17.85 10.47 -16.52
CA ARG A 86 -17.19 10.62 -15.21
C ARG A 86 -17.30 9.34 -14.38
N GLY A 87 -18.45 8.66 -14.42
CA GLY A 87 -18.63 7.34 -13.80
C GLY A 87 -17.72 6.28 -14.42
N ARG A 88 -17.51 6.30 -15.74
CA ARG A 88 -16.59 5.39 -16.45
C ARG A 88 -15.13 5.53 -16.00
N LEU A 89 -14.71 6.71 -15.53
CA LEU A 89 -13.35 6.90 -15.00
C LEU A 89 -13.03 5.94 -13.84
N PHE A 90 -14.01 5.67 -12.98
CA PHE A 90 -13.86 4.71 -11.87
C PHE A 90 -13.62 3.28 -12.37
N TYR A 91 -14.24 2.89 -13.49
CA TYR A 91 -14.18 1.53 -14.01
C TYR A 91 -12.85 1.16 -14.69
N HIS A 92 -11.98 2.11 -14.99
CA HIS A 92 -10.63 1.78 -15.47
C HIS A 92 -9.84 0.97 -14.44
N ASP A 93 -10.01 1.27 -13.15
CA ASP A 93 -9.52 0.46 -12.04
C ASP A 93 -10.38 0.71 -10.80
N TYR A 94 -11.50 -0.02 -10.70
CA TYR A 94 -12.44 0.13 -9.58
C TYR A 94 -11.83 -0.28 -8.23
N SER A 95 -10.67 -0.96 -8.24
CA SER A 95 -10.00 -1.39 -7.02
C SER A 95 -9.07 -0.31 -6.44
N LEU A 96 -8.38 0.44 -7.31
CA LEU A 96 -7.42 1.47 -6.90
C LEU A 96 -7.98 2.89 -7.03
N ALA A 97 -8.89 3.16 -7.98
CA ALA A 97 -9.39 4.51 -8.23
C ALA A 97 -9.93 5.21 -6.96
N PRO A 98 -10.75 4.56 -6.10
CA PRO A 98 -11.21 5.17 -4.84
C PRO A 98 -10.06 5.59 -3.92
N LEU A 99 -9.02 4.77 -3.83
CA LEU A 99 -7.86 5.04 -3.00
C LEU A 99 -7.03 6.21 -3.55
N PHE A 100 -6.91 6.32 -4.87
CA PHE A 100 -6.26 7.45 -5.51
C PHE A 100 -7.00 8.76 -5.24
N VAL A 101 -8.33 8.76 -5.37
CA VAL A 101 -9.18 9.90 -5.04
C VAL A 101 -9.00 10.27 -3.56
N GLN A 102 -9.10 9.31 -2.64
CA GLN A 102 -9.01 9.56 -1.19
C GLN A 102 -7.64 10.09 -0.73
N ASP A 103 -6.53 9.65 -1.31
CA ASP A 103 -5.21 10.14 -0.87
C ASP A 103 -4.81 11.47 -1.54
N ASN A 104 -5.47 11.86 -2.64
CA ASN A 104 -5.10 13.05 -3.40
C ASN A 104 -6.14 14.18 -3.41
N TYR A 105 -7.38 13.96 -2.93
CA TYR A 105 -8.42 15.02 -2.96
C TYR A 105 -8.00 16.30 -2.23
N LEU A 106 -7.25 16.21 -1.12
CA LEU A 106 -6.75 17.37 -0.37
C LEU A 106 -5.68 18.20 -1.10
N LYS A 107 -5.11 17.67 -2.20
CA LYS A 107 -4.12 18.37 -3.03
C LYS A 107 -4.75 19.12 -4.20
N VAL A 108 -6.06 19.02 -4.34
CA VAL A 108 -6.83 19.67 -5.39
C VAL A 108 -7.07 21.12 -4.99
N MET A 109 -6.90 22.03 -5.95
CA MET A 109 -7.30 23.43 -5.82
C MET A 109 -8.68 23.58 -6.48
N PRO A 110 -9.77 23.61 -5.71
CA PRO A 110 -11.11 23.74 -6.29
C PRO A 110 -11.32 25.14 -6.86
N HIS A 111 -12.02 25.23 -8.00
CA HIS A 111 -12.44 26.48 -8.63
C HIS A 111 -13.64 27.09 -7.91
N CYS A 112 -13.41 27.51 -6.68
CA CYS A 112 -14.41 28.19 -5.89
C CYS A 112 -13.79 29.26 -4.99
N PRO A 113 -14.63 30.18 -4.46
CA PRO A 113 -14.19 31.14 -3.47
C PRO A 113 -13.47 30.46 -2.28
N LYS A 114 -12.36 31.05 -1.81
CA LYS A 114 -11.51 30.46 -0.76
C LYS A 114 -12.26 30.13 0.55
N ASN A 115 -13.30 30.90 0.88
CA ASN A 115 -14.16 30.66 2.03
C ASN A 115 -14.99 29.36 1.93
N GLU A 116 -15.18 28.82 0.73
CA GLU A 116 -15.92 27.57 0.51
C GLU A 116 -15.03 26.33 0.51
N HIS A 117 -13.69 26.47 0.43
CA HIS A 117 -12.77 25.35 0.27
C HIS A 117 -12.97 24.27 1.32
N LEU A 118 -13.01 24.67 2.60
CA LEU A 118 -13.22 23.73 3.71
C LEU A 118 -14.57 23.00 3.60
N LYS A 119 -15.64 23.71 3.21
CA LYS A 119 -16.96 23.12 3.01
C LYS A 119 -16.93 22.07 1.89
N ARG A 120 -16.23 22.36 0.79
CA ARG A 120 -16.11 21.43 -0.34
C ARG A 120 -15.27 20.20 0.01
N PHE A 121 -14.19 20.37 0.77
CA PHE A 121 -13.41 19.24 1.29
C PHE A 121 -14.22 18.37 2.23
N ALA A 122 -15.06 18.96 3.10
CA ALA A 122 -15.95 18.21 3.98
C ALA A 122 -16.98 17.40 3.17
N LEU A 123 -17.63 18.00 2.18
CA LEU A 123 -18.58 17.29 1.30
C LEU A 123 -17.92 16.14 0.52
N ALA A 124 -16.69 16.34 0.04
CA ALA A 124 -15.91 15.28 -0.61
C ALA A 124 -15.56 14.16 0.37
N ALA A 125 -15.16 14.50 1.60
CA ALA A 125 -14.88 13.51 2.64
C ALA A 125 -16.11 12.67 3.01
N ASP A 126 -17.29 13.31 3.14
CA ASP A 126 -18.55 12.62 3.39
C ASP A 126 -18.90 11.65 2.25
N ALA A 127 -18.74 12.08 0.99
CA ALA A 127 -18.97 11.23 -0.18
C ALA A 127 -18.02 10.03 -0.23
N ILE A 128 -16.72 10.24 0.04
CA ILE A 128 -15.73 9.15 0.12
C ILE A 128 -16.08 8.18 1.25
N SER A 129 -16.51 8.69 2.41
CA SER A 129 -16.96 7.84 3.53
C SER A 129 -18.20 7.01 3.16
N MET A 130 -19.13 7.56 2.38
CA MET A 130 -20.26 6.78 1.84
C MET A 130 -19.79 5.71 0.86
N GLY A 131 -18.81 6.04 0.01
CA GLY A 131 -18.16 5.09 -0.89
C GLY A 131 -17.57 3.89 -0.14
N ASP A 132 -16.85 4.12 0.96
CA ASP A 132 -16.26 3.05 1.79
C ASP A 132 -17.32 2.12 2.42
N MET A 133 -18.47 2.67 2.85
CA MET A 133 -19.58 1.86 3.34
C MET A 133 -20.16 0.96 2.24
N ILE A 134 -20.27 1.48 1.01
CA ILE A 134 -20.75 0.74 -0.15
C ILE A 134 -19.74 -0.34 -0.56
N ASP A 135 -18.46 -0.01 -0.68
CA ASP A 135 -17.37 -0.96 -0.96
C ASP A 135 -17.36 -2.11 0.05
N THR A 136 -17.47 -1.79 1.34
CA THR A 136 -17.57 -2.78 2.41
C THR A 136 -18.78 -3.72 2.21
N LYS A 137 -19.94 -3.17 1.80
CA LYS A 137 -21.14 -3.97 1.54
C LYS A 137 -20.97 -4.85 0.29
N ILE A 138 -20.39 -4.32 -0.78
CA ILE A 138 -20.08 -5.06 -2.02
C ILE A 138 -19.20 -6.26 -1.68
N ARG A 139 -18.06 -6.03 -1.00
CA ARG A 139 -17.10 -7.10 -0.66
C ARG A 139 -17.67 -8.16 0.30
N ARG A 140 -18.58 -7.77 1.21
CA ARG A 140 -19.22 -8.71 2.14
C ARG A 140 -20.30 -9.57 1.49
N THR A 141 -21.06 -9.01 0.55
CA THR A 141 -22.25 -9.66 -0.04
C THR A 141 -22.02 -10.16 -1.47
N ASN A 142 -20.87 -9.84 -2.07
CA ASN A 142 -20.56 -10.04 -3.49
C ASN A 142 -21.62 -9.40 -4.43
N ASN A 143 -22.26 -8.32 -4.00
CA ASN A 143 -23.27 -7.63 -4.79
C ASN A 143 -22.64 -6.53 -5.67
N TRP A 144 -22.14 -6.93 -6.84
CA TRP A 144 -21.48 -6.03 -7.80
C TRP A 144 -22.42 -5.03 -8.48
N SER A 145 -23.75 -5.19 -8.36
CA SER A 145 -24.70 -4.20 -8.89
C SER A 145 -24.60 -2.83 -8.22
N LEU A 146 -23.95 -2.75 -7.05
CA LEU A 146 -23.74 -1.50 -6.31
C LEU A 146 -22.52 -0.72 -6.81
N LEU A 147 -21.72 -1.25 -7.73
CA LEU A 147 -20.51 -0.57 -8.24
C LEU A 147 -20.83 0.80 -8.86
N ASP A 148 -21.96 0.95 -9.54
CA ASP A 148 -22.36 2.25 -10.09
C ASP A 148 -22.61 3.29 -8.98
N VAL A 149 -23.17 2.85 -7.85
CA VAL A 149 -23.40 3.72 -6.69
C VAL A 149 -22.08 4.05 -6.00
N GLU A 150 -21.17 3.08 -5.89
CA GLU A 150 -19.82 3.29 -5.39
C GLU A 150 -19.06 4.29 -6.26
N ALA A 151 -19.11 4.15 -7.58
CA ALA A 151 -18.47 5.06 -8.54
C ALA A 151 -18.95 6.51 -8.34
N MET A 152 -20.26 6.69 -8.09
CA MET A 152 -20.81 8.01 -7.79
C MET A 152 -20.26 8.58 -6.49
N CYS A 153 -20.24 7.81 -5.40
CA CYS A 153 -19.80 8.28 -4.08
C CYS A 153 -18.28 8.43 -3.96
N ALA A 154 -17.51 7.50 -4.51
CA ALA A 154 -16.06 7.43 -4.34
C ALA A 154 -15.27 8.20 -5.40
N SER A 155 -15.88 8.58 -6.54
CA SER A 155 -15.20 9.26 -7.64
C SER A 155 -15.94 10.50 -8.13
N VAL A 156 -17.19 10.34 -8.61
CA VAL A 156 -17.90 11.44 -9.30
C VAL A 156 -18.27 12.59 -8.35
N LEU A 157 -18.82 12.30 -7.17
CA LEU A 157 -19.19 13.33 -6.19
C LEU A 157 -17.97 14.08 -5.65
N PRO A 158 -16.88 13.41 -5.20
CA PRO A 158 -15.65 14.11 -4.82
C PRO A 158 -15.09 14.98 -5.94
N GLY A 159 -15.10 14.46 -7.18
CA GLY A 159 -14.68 15.20 -8.38
C GLY A 159 -15.53 16.42 -8.67
N HIS A 160 -16.85 16.34 -8.48
CA HIS A 160 -17.76 17.46 -8.67
C HIS A 160 -17.59 18.54 -7.59
N TYR A 161 -17.50 18.15 -6.31
CA TYR A 161 -17.30 19.12 -5.24
C TYR A 161 -15.95 19.83 -5.38
N LEU A 162 -14.91 19.11 -5.73
CA LEU A 162 -13.55 19.65 -5.84
C LEU A 162 -13.14 19.94 -7.28
N GLU A 163 -14.09 20.23 -8.15
CA GLU A 163 -13.83 20.57 -9.54
C GLU A 163 -12.85 21.75 -9.64
N GLY A 164 -11.69 21.52 -10.25
CA GLY A 164 -10.60 22.49 -10.32
C GLY A 164 -9.38 21.92 -11.01
N HIS A 165 -8.21 22.06 -10.38
CA HIS A 165 -6.97 21.46 -10.87
C HIS A 165 -6.16 20.85 -9.73
N VAL A 166 -5.38 19.81 -10.02
CA VAL A 166 -4.46 19.20 -9.04
C VAL A 166 -3.22 20.08 -8.92
N ASN A 167 -2.96 20.64 -7.73
CA ASN A 167 -1.86 21.59 -7.50
C ASN A 167 -0.50 20.90 -7.28
N ALA A 168 -0.50 19.59 -7.01
CA ALA A 168 0.69 18.82 -6.67
C ALA A 168 0.77 17.52 -7.47
N GLN A 169 1.91 16.84 -7.37
CA GLN A 169 2.05 15.49 -7.90
C GLN A 169 1.05 14.54 -7.23
N ILE A 170 0.38 13.73 -8.04
CA ILE A 170 -0.51 12.67 -7.58
C ILE A 170 0.36 11.56 -6.99
N ASP A 171 0.17 11.30 -5.70
CA ASP A 171 0.89 10.24 -5.00
C ASP A 171 0.12 8.93 -5.15
N PHE A 172 0.87 7.84 -5.12
CA PHE A 172 0.30 6.51 -4.99
C PHE A 172 -0.38 6.34 -3.61
N PRO A 173 -1.51 5.61 -3.50
CA PRO A 173 -2.20 5.45 -2.24
C PRO A 173 -1.36 4.80 -1.14
N SER A 174 -1.10 5.58 -0.09
CA SER A 174 -0.40 5.20 1.13
C SER A 174 -1.17 4.18 1.98
N TRP A 175 -2.49 4.07 1.78
CA TRP A 175 -3.36 3.15 2.51
C TRP A 175 -2.89 1.70 2.42
N LEU A 176 -2.44 1.24 1.26
CA LEU A 176 -1.98 -0.15 1.05
C LEU A 176 -0.79 -0.51 1.96
N GLY A 177 0.18 0.40 2.06
CA GLY A 177 1.33 0.25 2.95
C GLY A 177 0.92 0.30 4.43
N LYS A 178 0.03 1.24 4.79
CA LYS A 178 -0.50 1.36 6.16
C LYS A 178 -1.29 0.13 6.59
N ASN A 179 -2.10 -0.44 5.70
CA ASN A 179 -2.88 -1.65 5.96
C ASN A 179 -1.96 -2.87 6.16
N SER A 180 -0.93 -3.02 5.34
CA SER A 180 0.10 -4.05 5.52
C SER A 180 0.82 -3.90 6.87
N LYS A 181 1.20 -2.68 7.25
CA LYS A 181 1.82 -2.39 8.55
C LYS A 181 0.89 -2.71 9.72
N LYS A 182 -0.40 -2.36 9.62
CA LYS A 182 -1.43 -2.73 10.61
C LYS A 182 -1.50 -4.25 10.79
N ASN A 183 -1.48 -5.03 9.71
CA ASN A 183 -1.52 -6.50 9.76
C ASN A 183 -0.25 -7.09 10.37
N LYS A 184 0.93 -6.54 10.05
CA LYS A 184 2.19 -6.90 10.72
C LYS A 184 2.07 -6.67 12.23
N PHE A 185 1.66 -5.47 12.65
CA PHE A 185 1.54 -5.12 14.08
C PHE A 185 0.51 -5.99 14.79
N SER A 186 -0.60 -6.33 14.13
CA SER A 186 -1.60 -7.23 14.69
C SER A 186 -1.03 -8.63 14.96
N ARG A 187 -0.11 -9.13 14.11
CA ARG A 187 0.56 -10.43 14.32
C ARG A 187 1.55 -10.37 15.48
N LEU A 188 2.41 -9.36 15.49
CA LEU A 188 3.38 -9.15 16.57
C LEU A 188 2.70 -9.02 17.94
N LEU A 189 1.59 -8.28 18.01
CA LEU A 189 0.82 -8.15 19.25
C LEU A 189 0.16 -9.47 19.68
N SER A 190 -0.28 -10.31 18.75
CA SER A 190 -0.83 -11.62 19.08
C SER A 190 0.23 -12.57 19.61
N GLU A 191 1.42 -12.57 19.00
CA GLU A 191 2.57 -13.36 19.44
C GLU A 191 3.05 -12.93 20.83
N LEU A 192 3.29 -11.63 21.01
CA LEU A 192 3.68 -11.06 22.29
C LEU A 192 2.65 -11.37 23.40
N GLN A 193 1.36 -11.24 23.09
CA GLN A 193 0.29 -11.57 24.03
C GLN A 193 0.27 -13.07 24.38
N ALA A 194 0.59 -13.96 23.43
CA ALA A 194 0.69 -15.39 23.68
C ALA A 194 1.86 -15.72 24.62
N HIS A 195 3.02 -15.09 24.42
CA HIS A 195 4.20 -15.26 25.27
C HIS A 195 3.91 -14.82 26.71
N MET A 196 3.30 -13.65 26.86
CA MET A 196 3.00 -13.07 28.17
C MET A 196 1.77 -13.68 28.86
N ARG A 197 1.04 -14.61 28.23
CA ARG A 197 -0.30 -15.05 28.69
C ARG A 197 -0.31 -15.60 30.12
N THR A 198 0.80 -16.20 30.57
CA THR A 198 0.94 -16.73 31.93
C THR A 198 1.20 -15.63 32.96
N SER A 199 1.78 -14.51 32.54
CA SER A 199 2.17 -13.39 33.39
C SER A 199 1.14 -12.27 33.43
N ILE A 200 0.27 -12.18 32.41
CA ILE A 200 -0.75 -11.13 32.30
C ILE A 200 -2.14 -11.69 31.98
N SER A 201 -3.18 -11.00 32.44
CA SER A 201 -4.58 -11.25 32.06
C SER A 201 -5.05 -10.36 30.89
N GLY A 202 -4.16 -9.55 30.32
CA GLY A 202 -4.47 -8.54 29.30
C GLY A 202 -4.86 -9.11 27.93
N SER A 203 -5.82 -8.46 27.28
CA SER A 203 -6.14 -8.70 25.86
C SER A 203 -5.07 -8.11 24.94
N ARG A 204 -5.10 -8.48 23.65
CA ARG A 204 -4.21 -7.90 22.63
C ARG A 204 -4.26 -6.36 22.60
N SER A 205 -5.43 -5.78 22.83
CA SER A 205 -5.61 -4.33 22.90
C SER A 205 -4.98 -3.74 24.16
N ALA A 206 -5.12 -4.40 25.31
CA ALA A 206 -4.47 -3.98 26.55
C ALA A 206 -2.94 -4.04 26.40
N VAL A 207 -2.40 -5.13 25.82
CA VAL A 207 -0.97 -5.24 25.53
C VAL A 207 -0.47 -4.04 24.72
N LYS A 208 -1.20 -3.68 23.66
CA LYS A 208 -0.86 -2.55 22.78
C LYS A 208 -0.87 -1.20 23.49
N LEU A 209 -1.94 -0.92 24.24
CA LEU A 209 -2.19 0.42 24.80
C LEU A 209 -1.47 0.64 26.13
N ASP A 210 -1.43 -0.39 26.97
CA ASP A 210 -1.04 -0.24 28.38
C ASP A 210 0.33 -0.86 28.67
N TYR A 211 0.68 -2.00 28.05
CA TYR A 211 1.90 -2.75 28.42
C TYR A 211 3.13 -2.38 27.59
N VAL A 212 3.01 -2.35 26.26
CA VAL A 212 4.14 -2.26 25.32
C VAL A 212 5.10 -1.11 25.65
N THR A 213 4.57 0.08 25.93
CA THR A 213 5.39 1.26 26.27
C THR A 213 6.14 1.09 27.60
N HIS A 214 5.48 0.51 28.60
CA HIS A 214 6.07 0.30 29.93
C HIS A 214 7.11 -0.82 29.90
N LEU A 215 6.83 -1.93 29.20
CA LEU A 215 7.78 -3.02 28.98
C LEU A 215 9.04 -2.51 28.29
N ARG A 216 8.90 -1.76 27.19
CA ARG A 216 10.03 -1.13 26.52
C ARG A 216 10.86 -0.31 27.51
N ASN A 217 10.21 0.56 28.27
CA ASN A 217 10.92 1.45 29.18
C ASN A 217 11.64 0.67 30.29
N ASN A 218 11.01 -0.37 30.85
CA ASN A 218 11.61 -1.18 31.91
C ASN A 218 12.78 -2.04 31.41
N ILE A 219 12.81 -2.41 30.12
CA ILE A 219 13.93 -3.13 29.52
C ILE A 219 15.05 -2.17 29.07
N VAL A 220 14.70 -1.09 28.35
CA VAL A 220 15.69 -0.21 27.70
C VAL A 220 16.30 0.81 28.66
N ARG A 221 15.54 1.32 29.64
CA ARG A 221 16.03 2.36 30.56
C ARG A 221 17.21 1.88 31.43
N PRO A 222 17.22 0.67 32.01
CA PRO A 222 18.38 0.15 32.71
C PRO A 222 19.61 0.05 31.82
N LEU A 223 19.44 -0.45 30.59
CA LEU A 223 20.53 -0.58 29.61
C LEU A 223 21.13 0.80 29.22
N ALA A 224 20.29 1.83 29.13
CA ALA A 224 20.72 3.17 28.76
C ALA A 224 21.35 3.94 29.93
N LYS A 225 20.85 3.80 31.17
CA LYS A 225 21.31 4.58 32.33
C LYS A 225 22.44 3.91 33.11
N GLU A 226 22.39 2.60 33.27
CA GLU A 226 23.28 1.82 34.14
C GLU A 226 24.27 0.97 33.32
N GLY A 227 24.12 0.96 31.99
CA GLY A 227 25.00 0.27 31.06
C GLY A 227 25.04 -1.24 31.33
N VAL A 228 26.24 -1.79 31.54
CA VAL A 228 26.42 -3.24 31.76
C VAL A 228 25.80 -3.70 33.08
N ALA A 229 25.73 -2.84 34.10
CA ALA A 229 25.12 -3.19 35.39
C ALA A 229 23.60 -3.41 35.27
N GLY A 230 22.94 -2.66 34.37
CA GLY A 230 21.50 -2.76 34.12
C GLY A 230 21.07 -3.97 33.29
N VAL A 231 22.01 -4.80 32.81
CA VAL A 231 21.70 -5.98 31.99
C VAL A 231 20.86 -7.00 32.75
N ASN A 232 21.18 -7.28 34.01
CA ASN A 232 20.43 -8.23 34.82
C ASN A 232 19.00 -7.75 35.08
N GLN A 233 18.82 -6.45 35.38
CA GLN A 233 17.50 -5.86 35.58
C GLN A 233 16.64 -5.96 34.31
N ALA A 234 17.23 -5.73 33.13
CA ALA A 234 16.54 -5.89 31.86
C ALA A 234 16.13 -7.35 31.60
N LEU A 235 16.99 -8.31 31.93
CA LEU A 235 16.71 -9.74 31.80
C LEU A 235 15.63 -10.22 32.76
N GLU A 236 15.63 -9.75 34.01
CA GLU A 236 14.58 -10.07 35.00
C GLU A 236 13.19 -9.69 34.47
N VAL A 237 13.06 -8.53 33.84
CA VAL A 237 11.80 -8.11 33.20
C VAL A 237 11.44 -9.04 32.05
N MET A 238 12.40 -9.40 31.19
CA MET A 238 12.12 -10.34 30.10
C MET A 238 11.65 -11.70 30.62
N HIS A 239 12.31 -12.25 31.64
CA HIS A 239 11.94 -13.53 32.25
C HIS A 239 10.57 -13.47 32.93
N ALA A 240 10.27 -12.38 33.67
CA ALA A 240 9.01 -12.21 34.37
C ALA A 240 7.79 -12.22 33.42
N TYR A 241 7.97 -11.74 32.19
CA TYR A 241 6.93 -11.71 31.16
C TYR A 241 7.10 -12.79 30.08
N ASN A 242 7.99 -13.77 30.30
CA ASN A 242 8.26 -14.86 29.38
C ASN A 242 8.62 -14.39 27.96
N LEU A 243 9.33 -13.27 27.85
CA LEU A 243 9.69 -12.63 26.59
C LEU A 243 10.94 -13.26 25.97
N LEU A 244 10.88 -13.48 24.66
CA LEU A 244 12.02 -13.85 23.83
C LEU A 244 12.87 -12.63 23.46
N ARG A 245 14.10 -12.88 23.03
CA ARG A 245 14.96 -11.83 22.45
C ARG A 245 14.28 -11.14 21.25
N GLU A 246 13.58 -11.89 20.42
CA GLU A 246 12.85 -11.38 19.26
C GLU A 246 11.65 -10.50 19.65
N ASP A 247 11.04 -10.76 20.82
CA ASP A 247 9.96 -9.93 21.34
C ASP A 247 10.43 -8.52 21.69
N LEU A 248 11.69 -8.35 22.10
CA LEU A 248 12.23 -7.02 22.36
C LEU A 248 12.22 -6.15 21.10
N ASP A 249 12.58 -6.72 19.95
CA ASP A 249 12.56 -5.99 18.67
C ASP A 249 11.12 -5.64 18.28
N SER A 250 10.19 -6.58 18.52
CA SER A 250 8.75 -6.36 18.34
C SER A 250 8.20 -5.25 19.24
N ILE A 251 8.57 -5.24 20.51
CA ILE A 251 8.19 -4.21 21.49
C ILE A 251 8.74 -2.85 21.08
N LEU A 252 10.01 -2.79 20.65
CA LEU A 252 10.63 -1.55 20.16
C LEU A 252 9.88 -0.98 18.96
N GLU A 253 9.55 -1.82 17.99
CA GLU A 253 8.81 -1.41 16.79
C GLU A 253 7.37 -0.97 17.12
N LEU A 254 6.66 -1.71 17.99
CA LEU A 254 5.28 -1.41 18.38
C LEU A 254 5.16 -0.13 19.23
N ALA A 255 6.17 0.17 20.04
CA ALA A 255 6.20 1.32 20.94
C ALA A 255 6.71 2.61 20.26
N LEU A 256 7.12 2.57 19.00
CA LEU A 256 7.71 3.70 18.30
C LEU A 256 6.63 4.55 17.61
N TRP A 257 6.44 5.77 18.11
CA TRP A 257 5.51 6.74 17.52
C TRP A 257 6.16 7.56 16.40
N PRO A 258 5.38 8.07 15.43
CA PRO A 258 5.91 8.97 14.42
C PRO A 258 6.65 10.15 15.06
N ARG A 259 7.83 10.49 14.51
CA ARG A 259 8.74 11.55 15.00
C ARG A 259 9.45 11.27 16.33
N GLN A 260 9.29 10.08 16.92
CA GLN A 260 10.09 9.65 18.06
C GLN A 260 11.39 9.00 17.59
N LYS A 261 12.52 9.32 18.24
CA LYS A 261 13.77 8.57 18.03
C LYS A 261 13.70 7.23 18.76
N ASP A 262 14.26 6.18 18.18
CA ASP A 262 14.35 4.87 18.83
C ASP A 262 15.13 4.99 20.16
N PRO A 263 14.52 4.67 21.32
CA PRO A 263 15.19 4.69 22.61
C PRO A 263 16.42 3.76 22.67
N MET A 264 16.43 2.70 21.87
CA MET A 264 17.55 1.76 21.80
C MET A 264 18.81 2.39 21.18
N ASN A 265 18.70 3.53 20.50
CA ASN A 265 19.86 4.27 20.00
C ASN A 265 20.67 4.95 21.12
N MET A 266 20.10 5.12 22.31
CA MET A 266 20.82 5.65 23.48
C MET A 266 21.67 4.59 24.19
N VAL A 267 21.54 3.32 23.81
CA VAL A 267 22.27 2.20 24.42
C VAL A 267 23.54 1.93 23.60
N ASP A 268 24.69 1.92 24.27
CA ASP A 268 25.97 1.63 23.65
C ASP A 268 26.02 0.22 23.04
N SER A 269 26.71 0.08 21.91
CA SER A 269 26.90 -1.20 21.22
C SER A 269 27.52 -2.28 22.13
N LYS A 270 28.40 -1.89 23.06
CA LYS A 270 29.00 -2.80 24.06
C LYS A 270 27.94 -3.38 25.00
N VAL A 271 26.98 -2.57 25.44
CA VAL A 271 25.90 -2.98 26.34
C VAL A 271 24.91 -3.88 25.60
N LYS A 272 24.57 -3.56 24.35
CA LYS A 272 23.74 -4.42 23.50
C LYS A 272 24.35 -5.81 23.32
N ALA A 273 25.66 -5.88 23.07
CA ALA A 273 26.38 -7.14 22.94
C ALA A 273 26.41 -7.94 24.26
N ALA A 274 26.63 -7.27 25.39
CA ALA A 274 26.61 -7.90 26.71
C ALA A 274 25.21 -8.48 27.03
N PHE A 275 24.16 -7.71 26.75
CA PHE A 275 22.77 -8.12 26.92
C PHE A 275 22.43 -9.37 26.11
N THR A 276 22.75 -9.39 24.81
CA THR A 276 22.49 -10.56 23.96
C THR A 276 23.25 -11.81 24.43
N ARG A 277 24.51 -11.67 24.87
CA ARG A 277 25.29 -12.80 25.41
C ARG A 277 24.70 -13.33 26.72
N ALA A 278 24.28 -12.44 27.61
CA ALA A 278 23.68 -12.81 28.88
C ALA A 278 22.33 -13.52 28.67
N TYR A 279 21.47 -12.99 27.80
CA TYR A 279 20.21 -13.64 27.43
C TYR A 279 20.42 -15.06 26.88
N ASN A 280 21.35 -15.24 25.94
CA ASN A 280 21.63 -16.56 25.35
C ASN A 280 22.18 -17.56 26.36
N LYS A 281 22.87 -17.09 27.41
CA LYS A 281 23.39 -17.95 28.48
C LYS A 281 22.28 -18.49 29.38
N ASP A 282 21.24 -17.68 29.63
CA ASP A 282 20.11 -18.07 30.48
C ASP A 282 19.19 -19.11 29.82
N GLY A 283 19.23 -19.24 28.50
CA GLY A 283 18.50 -20.30 27.78
C GLY A 283 16.98 -20.18 27.94
N ALA A 284 16.44 -18.95 27.97
CA ALA A 284 15.02 -18.69 28.14
C ALA A 284 14.16 -19.44 27.10
N LYS A 285 13.14 -20.14 27.59
CA LYS A 285 12.16 -20.87 26.78
C LYS A 285 10.76 -20.40 27.11
N LEU A 286 9.90 -20.41 26.10
CA LEU A 286 8.49 -20.12 26.28
C LEU A 286 7.83 -21.19 27.16
N PRO A 287 6.84 -20.82 27.98
CA PRO A 287 6.19 -21.75 28.91
C PRO A 287 5.45 -22.91 28.23
N TYR A 288 5.11 -22.77 26.95
CA TYR A 288 4.47 -23.81 26.14
C TYR A 288 5.42 -24.51 25.15
N ALA A 289 6.73 -24.21 25.20
CA ALA A 289 7.70 -24.92 24.38
C ALA A 289 7.81 -26.38 24.88
N ILE A 290 7.33 -27.33 24.06
CA ILE A 290 7.49 -28.76 24.34
C ILE A 290 9.00 -29.04 24.41
N GLN A 291 9.46 -29.64 25.52
CA GLN A 291 10.82 -30.15 25.61
C GLN A 291 11.01 -31.24 24.56
N ALA A 292 11.54 -30.89 23.38
CA ALA A 292 12.12 -31.90 22.51
C ALA A 292 13.33 -32.48 23.27
N ALA A 293 13.24 -33.77 23.60
CA ALA A 293 14.37 -34.51 24.15
C ALA A 293 15.59 -34.30 23.23
N PRO A 294 16.80 -34.15 23.76
CA PRO A 294 17.98 -33.96 22.94
C PRO A 294 18.13 -35.20 22.03
N VAL A 295 17.84 -35.03 20.74
CA VAL A 295 18.16 -36.04 19.74
C VAL A 295 19.68 -36.09 19.68
N LYS A 296 20.28 -37.07 20.36
CA LYS A 296 21.68 -37.42 20.16
C LYS A 296 21.84 -37.73 18.67
N LYS A 297 22.55 -36.87 17.94
CA LYS A 297 23.05 -37.21 16.61
C LYS A 297 24.05 -38.34 16.79
N THR A 298 23.58 -39.58 16.77
CA THR A 298 24.43 -40.73 16.52
C THR A 298 24.88 -40.64 15.07
N TRP A 299 26.08 -40.11 14.87
CA TRP A 299 26.81 -40.31 13.63
C TRP A 299 27.00 -41.82 13.46
N HIS A 300 26.30 -42.41 12.51
CA HIS A 300 26.69 -43.71 11.96
C HIS A 300 27.57 -43.39 10.76
N GLY A 301 28.88 -43.54 10.96
CA GLY A 301 29.81 -43.61 9.83
C GLY A 301 29.48 -44.87 9.05
N CYS A 302 29.16 -44.71 7.77
CA CYS A 302 29.22 -45.82 6.83
C CYS A 302 30.71 -46.13 6.58
N GLU A 303 31.12 -47.34 6.97
CA GLU A 303 32.20 -48.07 6.31
C GLU A 303 31.70 -48.62 4.96
#